data_AF-A0A497MZ49-F1
#
_entry.id   AF-A0A497MZ49-F1
#
_cell.length_a   1.000
_cell.length_b   1.000
_cell.length_c   1.000
_cell.angle_alpha   90.00
_cell.angle_beta   90.00
_cell.angle_gamma   90.00
#
_symmetry.space_group_name_H-M   'P 1'
#
loop_
_entity.id
_entity.type
_entity.pdbx_description
1 polymer ?
#
loop_
_entity_poly.entity_id
_entity_poly.type
_entity_poly.pdbx_seq_one_letter_code
_entity_poly.pdbx_strand_id
1 'polypeptide(L)'
;MKCPINHFEKGNELLGKKKYEEAILSYEKALKNGRLNTRYKILYNMGIAFNQLSRHKKAVKCYEKVLKNKEYPTPYKAWNNMGNSYYRMAQYNKAIECYEKALAEENYTSPGNTWFNMGLIYNQLKQYNKAIECYEKAMKDNQYIPLPNLWNEMTKAYNKIGHFDKTPACLQKRNSLKSSYS
;
A
#
# COMPACT_ATOMS: atom_id res chain seq x y z
N MET A 1 -2.82 -10.22 -40.94
CA MET A 1 -3.75 -10.20 -39.80
C MET A 1 -3.15 -9.33 -38.69
N LYS A 2 -3.82 -8.24 -38.29
CA LYS A 2 -3.42 -7.49 -37.08
C LYS A 2 -3.79 -8.37 -35.88
N CYS A 3 -2.82 -8.73 -35.05
CA CYS A 3 -3.08 -9.37 -33.76
C CYS A 3 -4.12 -8.49 -33.03
N PRO A 4 -5.28 -9.02 -32.57
CA PRO A 4 -6.26 -8.20 -31.87
C PRO A 4 -5.55 -7.56 -30.68
N ILE A 5 -5.53 -6.22 -30.64
CA ILE A 5 -4.84 -5.46 -29.58
C ILE A 5 -5.31 -5.99 -28.24
N ASN A 6 -4.40 -6.61 -27.48
CA ASN A 6 -4.70 -7.04 -26.14
C ASN A 6 -4.82 -5.78 -25.28
N HIS A 7 -6.05 -5.30 -25.11
CA HIS A 7 -6.35 -4.07 -24.37
C HIS A 7 -5.80 -4.09 -22.92
N PHE A 8 -5.58 -5.28 -22.35
CA PHE A 8 -4.91 -5.41 -21.06
C PHE A 8 -3.42 -5.03 -21.14
N GLU A 9 -2.68 -5.53 -22.13
CA GLU A 9 -1.26 -5.18 -22.34
C GLU A 9 -1.10 -3.70 -22.64
N LYS A 10 -1.95 -3.15 -23.51
CA LYS A 10 -2.00 -1.69 -23.77
C LYS A 10 -2.26 -0.90 -22.48
N GLY A 11 -3.18 -1.36 -21.64
CA GLY A 11 -3.44 -0.74 -20.35
C GLY A 11 -2.20 -0.76 -19.44
N ASN A 12 -1.45 -1.86 -19.40
CA ASN A 12 -0.22 -1.96 -18.60
C ASN A 12 0.89 -1.04 -19.10
N GLU A 13 1.05 -0.93 -20.42
CA GLU A 13 2.00 0.00 -21.03
C GLU A 13 1.67 1.45 -20.66
N LEU A 14 0.40 1.84 -20.78
CA LEU A 14 -0.08 3.17 -20.42
C LEU A 14 0.08 3.45 -18.92
N LEU A 15 -0.18 2.45 -18.07
CA LEU A 15 0.05 2.54 -16.63
C LEU A 15 1.54 2.80 -16.32
N GLY A 16 2.46 2.07 -16.97
CA GLY A 16 3.90 2.29 -16.85
C GLY A 16 4.34 3.68 -17.33
N LYS A 17 3.69 4.21 -18.37
CA LYS A 17 3.86 5.58 -18.88
C LYS A 17 3.14 6.65 -18.03
N LYS A 18 2.50 6.26 -16.91
CA LYS A 18 1.70 7.14 -16.03
C LYS A 18 0.50 7.82 -16.70
N LYS A 19 0.04 7.28 -17.84
CA LYS A 19 -1.14 7.76 -18.57
C LYS A 19 -2.39 7.08 -18.01
N TYR A 20 -2.76 7.46 -16.79
CA TYR A 20 -3.70 6.69 -15.98
C TYR A 20 -5.13 6.65 -16.54
N GLU A 21 -5.66 7.77 -17.06
CA GLU A 21 -6.98 7.80 -17.71
C GLU A 21 -7.05 6.84 -18.90
N GLU A 22 -6.04 6.89 -19.77
CA GLU A 22 -5.98 6.06 -20.99
C GLU A 22 -5.78 4.58 -20.63
N ALA A 23 -5.02 4.29 -19.57
CA ALA A 23 -4.87 2.95 -19.02
C ALA A 23 -6.22 2.41 -18.54
N ILE A 24 -6.99 3.19 -17.78
CA ILE A 24 -8.33 2.83 -17.31
C ILE A 24 -9.26 2.53 -18.49
N LEU A 25 -9.30 3.37 -19.52
CA LEU A 25 -10.12 3.13 -20.71
C LEU A 25 -9.73 1.82 -21.43
N SER A 26 -8.43 1.51 -21.46
CA SER A 26 -7.93 0.26 -22.03
C SER A 26 -8.34 -0.95 -21.17
N TYR A 27 -8.26 -0.85 -19.84
CA TYR A 27 -8.72 -1.89 -18.93
C TYR A 27 -10.23 -2.13 -19.01
N GLU A 28 -11.05 -1.08 -19.14
CA GLU A 28 -12.50 -1.20 -19.33
C GLU A 28 -12.84 -1.95 -20.62
N LYS A 29 -12.12 -1.68 -21.72
CA LYS A 29 -12.24 -2.44 -22.98
C LYS A 29 -11.82 -3.89 -22.80
N ALA A 30 -10.73 -4.15 -22.07
CA ALA A 30 -10.27 -5.51 -21.79
C ALA A 30 -11.30 -6.33 -20.99
N LEU A 31 -11.95 -5.71 -20.01
CA LEU A 31 -12.98 -6.36 -19.18
C LEU A 31 -14.26 -6.69 -19.96
N LYS A 32 -14.60 -5.92 -21.00
CA LYS A 32 -15.75 -6.20 -21.89
C LYS A 32 -15.51 -7.45 -22.75
N ASN A 33 -14.27 -7.73 -23.12
CA ASN A 33 -13.91 -8.83 -24.02
C ASN A 33 -13.74 -10.20 -23.31
N GLY A 34 -14.16 -10.32 -22.05
CA GLY A 34 -14.57 -11.61 -21.47
C GLY A 34 -13.49 -12.62 -21.06
N ARG A 35 -12.19 -12.33 -21.16
CA ARG A 35 -11.16 -13.27 -20.67
C ARG A 35 -11.13 -13.32 -19.13
N LEU A 36 -11.70 -14.38 -18.56
CA LEU A 36 -11.88 -14.54 -17.11
C LEU A 36 -10.54 -14.67 -16.35
N ASN A 37 -9.54 -15.34 -16.93
CA ASN A 37 -8.27 -15.68 -16.27
C ASN A 37 -7.37 -14.46 -15.97
N THR A 38 -7.56 -13.32 -16.64
CA THR A 38 -6.79 -12.09 -16.36
C THR A 38 -7.62 -11.00 -15.68
N ARG A 39 -8.89 -11.27 -15.39
CA ARG A 39 -9.83 -10.28 -14.84
C ARG A 39 -9.33 -9.65 -13.54
N TYR A 40 -8.81 -10.44 -12.61
CA TYR A 40 -8.27 -9.93 -11.35
C TYR A 40 -7.01 -9.08 -11.56
N LYS A 41 -6.15 -9.44 -12.54
CA LYS A 41 -4.95 -8.65 -12.88
C LYS A 41 -5.34 -7.28 -13.44
N ILE A 42 -6.32 -7.26 -14.35
CA ILE A 42 -6.87 -6.03 -14.93
C ILE A 42 -7.47 -5.14 -13.83
N LEU A 43 -8.33 -5.70 -12.98
CA LEU A 43 -8.96 -4.96 -11.88
C LEU A 43 -7.93 -4.41 -10.88
N TYR A 44 -6.93 -5.21 -10.52
CA TYR A 44 -5.86 -4.78 -9.62
C TYR A 44 -5.09 -3.57 -10.19
N ASN A 45 -4.66 -3.64 -11.47
CA ASN A 45 -3.95 -2.56 -12.13
C ASN A 45 -4.84 -1.33 -12.36
N MET A 46 -6.12 -1.52 -12.66
CA MET A 46 -7.09 -0.44 -12.75
C MET A 46 -7.29 0.26 -11.39
N GLY A 47 -7.26 -0.51 -10.29
CA GLY A 47 -7.26 0.04 -8.93
C GLY A 47 -6.03 0.92 -8.65
N ILE A 48 -4.85 0.49 -9.10
CA ILE A 48 -3.61 1.30 -9.00
C ILE A 48 -3.79 2.61 -9.76
N ALA A 49 -4.24 2.56 -11.02
CA ALA A 49 -4.48 3.75 -11.83
C ALA A 49 -5.47 4.72 -11.15
N PHE A 50 -6.57 4.22 -10.59
CA PHE A 50 -7.51 5.05 -9.84
C PHE A 50 -6.89 5.70 -8.61
N ASN A 51 -6.01 4.98 -7.88
CA ASN A 51 -5.30 5.56 -6.73
C ASN A 51 -4.36 6.68 -7.14
N GLN A 52 -3.66 6.55 -8.27
CA GLN A 52 -2.78 7.59 -8.79
C GLN A 52 -3.53 8.86 -9.23
N LEU A 53 -4.80 8.70 -9.62
CA LEU A 53 -5.71 9.80 -9.94
C LEU A 53 -6.50 10.33 -8.73
N SER A 54 -6.13 9.94 -7.50
CA SER A 54 -6.86 10.28 -6.27
C SER A 54 -8.34 9.83 -6.25
N ARG A 55 -8.73 8.92 -7.15
CA ARG A 55 -10.09 8.35 -7.25
C ARG A 55 -10.23 7.13 -6.32
N HIS A 56 -9.92 7.32 -5.04
CA HIS A 56 -9.77 6.25 -4.06
C HIS A 56 -11.01 5.37 -3.89
N LYS A 57 -12.23 5.93 -3.93
CA LYS A 57 -13.47 5.12 -3.88
C LYS A 57 -13.58 4.12 -5.04
N LYS A 58 -13.12 4.49 -6.24
CA LYS A 58 -13.10 3.58 -7.40
C LYS A 58 -12.00 2.53 -7.26
N ALA A 59 -10.84 2.91 -6.71
CA ALA A 59 -9.76 1.98 -6.41
C ALA A 59 -10.20 0.87 -5.43
N VAL A 60 -10.84 1.25 -4.32
CA VAL A 60 -11.44 0.32 -3.35
C VAL A 60 -12.36 -0.69 -4.03
N LYS A 61 -13.32 -0.22 -4.84
CA LYS A 61 -14.23 -1.11 -5.60
C LYS A 61 -13.50 -2.08 -6.53
N CYS A 62 -12.33 -1.70 -7.05
CA CYS A 62 -11.52 -2.61 -7.87
C CYS A 62 -10.88 -3.69 -7.00
N TYR A 63 -10.26 -3.32 -5.88
CA TYR A 63 -9.62 -4.27 -4.97
C TYR A 63 -10.64 -5.22 -4.30
N GLU A 64 -11.83 -4.74 -3.91
CA GLU A 64 -12.92 -5.60 -3.43
C GLU A 64 -13.28 -6.68 -4.46
N LYS A 65 -13.35 -6.32 -5.74
CA LYS A 65 -13.62 -7.29 -6.81
C LYS A 65 -12.46 -8.27 -7.04
N VAL A 66 -11.22 -7.84 -6.83
CA VAL A 66 -10.04 -8.72 -6.86
C VAL A 66 -10.12 -9.74 -5.73
N LEU A 67 -10.41 -9.29 -4.52
CA LEU A 67 -10.47 -10.10 -3.30
C LEU A 67 -11.63 -11.10 -3.27
N LYS A 68 -12.67 -10.90 -4.10
CA LYS A 68 -13.72 -11.91 -4.33
C LYS A 68 -13.23 -13.12 -5.14
N ASN A 69 -12.09 -13.01 -5.83
CA ASN A 69 -11.49 -14.12 -6.54
C ASN A 69 -10.57 -14.92 -5.60
N LYS A 70 -10.99 -16.13 -5.23
CA LYS A 70 -10.26 -17.02 -4.31
C LYS A 70 -8.93 -17.53 -4.88
N GLU A 71 -8.75 -17.50 -6.21
CA GLU A 71 -7.51 -17.93 -6.87
C GLU A 71 -6.50 -16.79 -7.03
N TYR A 72 -6.81 -15.58 -6.53
CA TYR A 72 -5.86 -14.48 -6.58
C TYR A 72 -4.63 -14.82 -5.72
N PRO A 73 -3.42 -14.93 -6.30
CA PRO A 73 -2.28 -15.53 -5.60
C PRO A 73 -1.67 -14.64 -4.52
N THR A 74 -2.03 -13.35 -4.47
CA THR A 74 -1.40 -12.36 -3.59
C THR A 74 -2.42 -11.43 -2.93
N PRO A 75 -3.42 -11.95 -2.20
CA PRO A 75 -4.50 -11.16 -1.59
C PRO A 75 -3.97 -10.03 -0.70
N TYR A 76 -2.87 -10.26 0.03
CA TYR A 76 -2.19 -9.24 0.83
C TYR A 76 -1.87 -7.96 0.04
N LYS A 77 -1.51 -8.04 -1.26
CA LYS A 77 -1.25 -6.86 -2.10
C LYS A 77 -2.52 -6.04 -2.35
N ALA A 78 -3.64 -6.71 -2.57
CA ALA A 78 -4.92 -6.04 -2.78
C ALA A 78 -5.44 -5.42 -1.48
N TRP A 79 -5.36 -6.15 -0.36
CA TRP A 79 -5.67 -5.63 0.98
C TRP A 79 -4.82 -4.40 1.32
N ASN A 80 -3.51 -4.45 1.13
CA ASN A 80 -2.62 -3.31 1.38
C ASN A 80 -2.96 -2.07 0.54
N ASN A 81 -3.19 -2.25 -0.76
CA ASN A 81 -3.55 -1.12 -1.61
C ASN A 81 -4.93 -0.57 -1.31
N MET A 82 -5.86 -1.41 -0.87
CA MET A 82 -7.17 -0.97 -0.38
C MET A 82 -7.05 -0.21 0.93
N GLY A 83 -6.20 -0.67 1.86
CA GLY A 83 -5.85 0.05 3.09
C GLY A 83 -5.25 1.43 2.79
N ASN A 84 -4.33 1.51 1.82
CA ASN A 84 -3.77 2.78 1.35
C ASN A 84 -4.86 3.72 0.79
N SER A 85 -5.83 3.19 0.03
CA SER A 85 -6.96 3.98 -0.46
C SER A 85 -7.81 4.53 0.68
N TYR A 86 -8.14 3.70 1.69
CA TYR A 86 -8.89 4.15 2.85
C TYR A 86 -8.12 5.18 3.69
N TYR A 87 -6.81 4.99 3.87
CA TYR A 87 -5.93 5.94 4.54
C TYR A 87 -5.98 7.32 3.87
N ARG A 88 -5.87 7.38 2.54
CA ARG A 88 -5.96 8.64 1.78
C ARG A 88 -7.33 9.31 1.85
N MET A 89 -8.37 8.55 2.18
CA MET A 89 -9.71 9.08 2.46
C MET A 89 -9.94 9.37 3.96
N ALA A 90 -8.90 9.33 4.79
CA ALA A 90 -8.95 9.47 6.25
C ALA A 90 -9.89 8.45 6.96
N GLN A 91 -10.22 7.33 6.30
CA GLN A 91 -11.01 6.24 6.89
C GLN A 91 -10.09 5.27 7.62
N TYR A 92 -9.49 5.74 8.71
CA TYR A 92 -8.40 5.07 9.42
C TYR A 92 -8.76 3.67 9.92
N ASN A 93 -9.94 3.47 10.51
CA ASN A 93 -10.34 2.14 11.02
C ASN A 93 -10.46 1.10 9.90
N LYS A 94 -11.02 1.48 8.74
CA LYS A 94 -11.10 0.57 7.58
C LYS A 94 -9.74 0.29 6.98
N ALA A 95 -8.84 1.28 7.00
CA ALA A 95 -7.47 1.07 6.55
C ALA A 95 -6.73 0.07 7.45
N ILE A 96 -6.87 0.19 8.77
CA ILE A 96 -6.35 -0.78 9.75
C ILE A 96 -6.91 -2.18 9.48
N GLU A 97 -8.24 -2.31 9.34
CA GLU A 97 -8.87 -3.61 9.04
C GLU A 97 -8.31 -4.27 7.77
N CYS A 98 -8.06 -3.48 6.72
CA CYS A 98 -7.44 -3.97 5.49
C CYS A 98 -6.01 -4.45 5.74
N TYR A 99 -5.21 -3.70 6.49
CA TYR A 99 -3.83 -4.08 6.79
C TYR A 99 -3.76 -5.32 7.69
N GLU A 100 -4.64 -5.44 8.69
CA GLU A 100 -4.75 -6.64 9.53
C GLU A 100 -5.11 -7.86 8.69
N LYS A 101 -6.06 -7.73 7.75
CA LYS A 101 -6.37 -8.79 6.78
C LYS A 101 -5.18 -9.15 5.89
N ALA A 102 -4.40 -8.17 5.43
CA ALA A 102 -3.18 -8.44 4.67
C ALA A 102 -2.16 -9.23 5.49
N LEU A 103 -1.95 -8.82 6.75
CA LEU A 103 -0.98 -9.42 7.68
C LEU A 103 -1.38 -10.83 8.15
N ALA A 104 -2.66 -11.19 8.05
CA ALA A 104 -3.16 -12.53 8.33
C ALA A 104 -2.93 -13.52 7.18
N GLU A 105 -2.53 -13.07 5.99
CA GLU A 105 -2.25 -13.94 4.85
C GLU A 105 -0.93 -14.69 5.03
N GLU A 106 -0.97 -16.03 5.08
CA GLU A 106 0.19 -16.88 5.36
C GLU A 106 1.34 -16.70 4.35
N ASN A 107 1.01 -16.36 3.10
CA ASN A 107 1.99 -16.14 2.05
C ASN A 107 2.59 -14.72 2.02
N TYR A 108 2.29 -13.89 3.02
CA TYR A 108 2.81 -12.53 3.09
C TYR A 108 4.20 -12.46 3.76
N THR A 109 5.25 -12.58 2.96
CA THR A 109 6.64 -12.70 3.46
C THR A 109 7.37 -11.37 3.72
N SER A 110 6.79 -10.23 3.37
CA SER A 110 7.41 -8.89 3.50
C SER A 110 6.44 -7.83 4.05
N PRO A 111 5.99 -7.98 5.32
CA PRO A 111 4.96 -7.14 5.94
C PRO A 111 5.42 -5.75 6.38
N GLY A 112 6.72 -5.42 6.33
CA GLY A 112 7.23 -4.23 7.02
C GLY A 112 6.65 -2.90 6.54
N ASN A 113 6.38 -2.75 5.24
CA ASN A 113 5.66 -1.58 4.72
C ASN A 113 4.23 -1.46 5.27
N THR A 114 3.57 -2.59 5.50
CA THR A 114 2.20 -2.64 6.05
C THR A 114 2.21 -2.23 7.52
N TRP A 115 3.14 -2.78 8.30
CA TRP A 115 3.35 -2.37 9.68
C TRP A 115 3.68 -0.88 9.80
N PHE A 116 4.59 -0.38 8.94
CA PHE A 116 4.90 1.05 8.89
C PHE A 116 3.65 1.91 8.62
N ASN A 117 2.84 1.54 7.64
CA ASN A 117 1.60 2.25 7.31
C ASN A 117 0.57 2.19 8.45
N MET A 118 0.42 1.06 9.14
CA MET A 118 -0.40 0.97 10.35
C MET A 118 0.12 1.89 11.46
N GLY A 119 1.44 1.96 11.65
CA GLY A 119 2.06 2.86 12.61
C GLY A 119 1.74 4.33 12.33
N LEU A 120 1.79 4.75 11.06
CA LEU A 120 1.38 6.10 10.65
C LEU A 120 -0.07 6.39 11.04
N ILE A 121 -0.98 5.43 10.84
CA ILE A 121 -2.38 5.59 11.21
C ILE A 121 -2.54 5.71 12.73
N TYR A 122 -1.88 4.85 13.51
CA TYR A 122 -1.97 4.92 14.96
C TYR A 122 -1.41 6.25 15.50
N ASN A 123 -0.38 6.81 14.88
CA ASN A 123 0.10 8.16 15.18
C ASN A 123 -0.97 9.23 14.93
N GLN A 124 -1.67 9.17 13.78
CA GLN A 124 -2.80 10.09 13.49
C GLN A 124 -3.93 9.96 14.51
N LEU A 125 -4.21 8.73 14.95
CA LEU A 125 -5.19 8.43 15.99
C LEU A 125 -4.68 8.72 17.42
N LYS A 126 -3.47 9.27 17.58
CA LYS A 126 -2.81 9.55 18.87
C LYS A 126 -2.60 8.30 19.76
N GLN A 127 -2.64 7.11 19.18
CA GLN A 127 -2.34 5.84 19.84
C GLN A 127 -0.85 5.53 19.73
N TYR A 128 -0.03 6.38 20.34
CA TYR A 128 1.43 6.41 20.14
C TYR A 128 2.14 5.09 20.51
N ASN A 129 1.72 4.41 21.57
CA ASN A 129 2.30 3.11 21.95
C ASN A 129 2.10 2.05 20.84
N LYS A 130 0.89 1.97 20.26
CA LYS A 130 0.63 1.07 19.12
C LYS A 130 1.39 1.47 17.87
N ALA A 131 1.57 2.76 17.65
CA ALA A 131 2.38 3.25 16.53
C ALA A 131 3.83 2.78 16.65
N ILE A 132 4.44 2.92 17.83
CA ILE A 132 5.80 2.45 18.12
C ILE A 132 5.90 0.94 17.93
N GLU A 133 4.97 0.16 18.48
CA GLU A 133 4.94 -1.30 18.30
C GLU A 133 4.90 -1.67 16.80
N CYS A 134 4.09 -0.97 16.01
CA CYS A 134 4.04 -1.18 14.57
C CYS A 134 5.37 -0.84 13.88
N TYR A 135 6.02 0.26 14.24
CA TYR A 135 7.33 0.60 13.68
C TYR A 135 8.42 -0.42 14.06
N GLU A 136 8.39 -0.94 15.28
CA GLU A 136 9.30 -2.01 15.70
C GLU A 136 9.04 -3.31 14.93
N LYS A 137 7.77 -3.69 14.72
CA LYS A 137 7.41 -4.83 13.86
C LYS A 137 7.86 -4.62 12.42
N ALA A 138 7.76 -3.40 11.89
CA ALA A 138 8.27 -3.09 10.56
C ALA A 138 9.77 -3.34 10.44
N MET A 139 10.56 -2.94 11.45
CA MET A 139 12.01 -3.14 11.47
C MET A 139 12.45 -4.59 11.71
N LYS A 140 11.57 -5.46 12.21
CA LYS A 140 11.84 -6.91 12.31
C LYS A 140 11.71 -7.64 10.97
N ASP A 141 11.08 -7.03 9.97
CA ASP A 141 11.05 -7.57 8.62
C ASP A 141 12.39 -7.30 7.91
N ASN A 142 13.15 -8.37 7.65
CA ASN A 142 14.45 -8.29 6.99
C ASN A 142 14.39 -7.69 5.57
N GLN A 143 13.23 -7.71 4.92
CA GLN A 143 13.02 -7.12 3.59
C GLN A 143 12.60 -5.66 3.64
N TYR A 144 12.29 -5.14 4.84
CA TYR A 144 11.91 -3.75 5.02
C TYR A 144 13.15 -2.87 5.14
N ILE A 145 13.16 -1.79 4.36
CA ILE A 145 14.23 -0.79 4.39
C ILE A 145 13.68 0.44 5.13
N PRO A 146 14.10 0.70 6.38
CA PRO A 146 13.64 1.85 7.13
C PRO A 146 14.01 3.15 6.44
N LEU A 147 13.00 3.98 6.14
CA LEU A 147 13.22 5.31 5.60
C LEU A 147 13.48 6.31 6.74
N PRO A 148 14.18 7.44 6.49
CA PRO A 148 14.32 8.52 7.47
C PRO A 148 12.97 8.97 8.08
N ASN A 149 11.89 8.84 7.33
CA ASN A 149 10.55 9.17 7.81
C ASN A 149 10.06 8.27 8.96
N LEU A 150 10.42 6.98 8.99
CA LEU A 150 10.05 6.10 10.10
C LEU A 150 10.61 6.62 11.42
N TRP A 151 11.88 6.99 11.44
CA TRP A 151 12.53 7.52 12.64
C TRP A 151 11.97 8.87 13.08
N ASN A 152 11.53 9.72 12.13
CA ASN A 152 10.80 10.94 12.45
C ASN A 152 9.48 10.64 13.16
N GLU A 153 8.71 9.69 12.64
CA GLU A 153 7.40 9.34 13.18
C GLU A 153 7.50 8.61 14.53
N MET A 154 8.52 7.77 14.72
CA MET A 154 8.88 7.20 16.02
C MET A 154 9.28 8.27 17.02
N THR A 155 10.12 9.23 16.63
CA THR A 155 10.55 10.34 17.51
C THR A 155 9.34 11.16 17.97
N LYS A 156 8.42 11.49 17.05
CA LYS A 156 7.17 12.18 17.38
C LYS A 156 6.36 11.37 18.39
N ALA A 157 6.23 10.05 18.18
CA ALA A 157 5.50 9.18 19.09
C ALA A 157 6.14 9.13 20.48
N TYR A 158 7.45 8.89 20.58
CA TYR A 158 8.20 8.85 21.85
C TYR A 158 8.08 10.16 22.64
N ASN A 159 8.22 11.31 21.98
CA ASN A 159 8.04 12.61 22.63
C ASN A 159 6.63 12.78 23.19
N LYS A 160 5.60 12.25 22.53
CA LYS A 160 4.21 12.35 22.98
C LYS A 160 3.88 11.47 24.18
N ILE A 161 4.65 10.40 24.40
CA ILE A 161 4.51 9.52 25.57
C ILE A 161 5.56 9.79 26.66
N GLY A 162 6.37 10.86 26.53
CA GLY A 162 7.35 11.27 27.53
C GLY A 162 8.67 10.48 27.54
N HIS A 163 8.90 9.62 26.55
CA HIS A 163 10.13 8.81 26.41
C HIS A 163 11.23 9.59 25.66
N PHE A 164 11.65 10.72 26.22
CA PHE A 164 12.63 11.61 25.59
C PHE A 164 14.03 10.97 25.47
N ASP A 165 14.32 9.96 26.29
CA ASP A 165 15.55 9.17 26.26
C ASP A 165 15.76 8.44 24.92
N LYS A 166 14.67 8.06 24.24
CA LYS A 166 14.71 7.33 22.96
C LYS A 166 14.90 8.23 21.74
N THR A 167 14.63 9.52 21.88
CA THR A 167 14.64 10.50 20.78
C THR A 167 16.03 10.68 20.13
N PRO A 168 17.13 10.85 20.89
CA PRO A 168 18.47 11.00 20.30
C PRO A 168 18.89 9.83 19.42
N ALA A 169 18.62 8.59 19.87
CA ALA A 169 18.93 7.38 19.10
C ALA A 169 18.17 7.33 17.77
N CYS A 170 16.87 7.68 17.78
CA CYS A 170 16.06 7.74 16.56
C CYS A 170 16.58 8.80 15.57
N LEU A 171 16.93 9.99 16.07
CA LEU A 171 17.47 11.07 15.23
C LEU A 171 18.84 10.73 14.63
N GLN A 172 19.69 10.04 15.39
CA GLN A 172 20.97 9.55 14.90
C GLN A 172 20.78 8.57 13.73
N LYS A 173 19.91 7.57 13.88
CA LYS A 173 19.56 6.60 12.82
C LYS A 173 18.97 7.28 11.59
N ARG A 174 18.12 8.29 11.79
CA ARG A 174 17.59 9.10 10.69
C ARG A 174 18.69 9.81 9.90
N ASN A 175 19.62 10.45 10.59
CA ASN A 175 20.65 11.27 9.97
C ASN A 175 21.66 10.39 9.22
N SER A 176 22.04 9.22 9.76
CA SER A 176 22.92 8.28 9.06
C SER A 176 22.32 7.81 7.73
N LEU A 177 21.00 7.62 7.67
CA LEU A 177 20.31 7.26 6.43
C LEU A 177 20.28 8.43 5.44
N LYS A 178 20.01 9.66 5.88
CA LYS A 178 20.03 10.83 4.98
C LYS A 178 21.39 11.02 4.31
N SER A 179 22.47 10.84 5.05
CA SER A 179 23.83 10.93 4.52
C SER A 179 24.17 9.83 3.52
N SER A 180 23.46 8.68 3.55
CA SER A 180 23.64 7.61 2.55
C SER A 180 22.85 7.82 1.26
N TYR A 181 21.92 8.78 1.22
CA TYR A 181 21.09 9.10 0.04
C TYR A 181 21.48 10.43 -0.64
N SER A 182 22.51 11.11 -0.13
CA SER A 182 23.08 12.36 -0.64
C SER A 182 24.40 12.09 -1.36
#